data_AF-A0AA47JJW9-F1
#
_entry.id   AF-A0AA47JJW9-F1
#
_cell.length_a   1.000
_cell.length_b   1.000
_cell.length_c   1.000
_cell.angle_alpha   90.00
_cell.angle_beta   90.00
_cell.angle_gamma   90.00
#
_symmetry.space_group_name_H-M   'P 1'
#
loop_
_entity.id
_entity.type
_entity.pdbx_description
1 polymer ?
#
loop_
_entity_poly.entity_id
_entity_poly.type
_entity_poly.pdbx_seq_one_letter_code
_entity_poly.pdbx_strand_id
1 'polypeptide(L)'
;MKRIYLMMPLLLTSFSWQANGASVSGTIDVSINLVQGCVINGNNAVDTASGIGFGLLDFGDVPAIFTEQDAVVNGGSATGIEVLCSNGVTPTFTLGTGLYDGSVAAGSYAMSNGSEYIEYKLFTDSDRNTQIVQNGTVALTEFTTATAQTIELFAKAYGTSSTAGSYSDTISVTLSW
;
A
#
# COMPACT_ATOMS: atom_id res chain seq x y z
N MET A 1 7.25 91.56 -57.29
CA MET A 1 6.37 92.19 -56.27
C MET A 1 6.19 91.19 -55.12
N LYS A 2 6.20 91.69 -53.88
CA LYS A 2 6.14 90.98 -52.59
C LYS A 2 4.96 89.99 -52.47
N ARG A 3 5.15 88.90 -51.71
CA ARG A 3 4.31 88.48 -50.58
C ARG A 3 4.99 87.34 -49.79
N ILE A 4 5.57 87.72 -48.65
CA ILE A 4 6.03 86.83 -47.57
C ILE A 4 4.79 86.30 -46.85
N TYR A 5 4.70 84.99 -46.65
CA TYR A 5 3.75 84.36 -45.73
C TYR A 5 4.55 83.57 -44.68
N LEU A 6 4.64 84.13 -43.48
CA LEU A 6 5.00 83.39 -42.27
C LEU A 6 3.79 82.50 -41.91
N MET A 7 3.94 81.18 -42.00
CA MET A 7 3.05 80.23 -41.32
C MET A 7 3.77 79.66 -40.09
N MET A 8 3.15 79.87 -38.93
CA MET A 8 3.55 79.45 -37.59
C MET A 8 2.53 78.38 -37.12
N PRO A 9 2.85 77.43 -36.22
CA PRO A 9 3.06 76.01 -36.52
C PRO A 9 1.97 75.13 -35.86
N LEU A 10 2.05 73.80 -35.97
CA LEU A 10 1.35 72.93 -35.00
C LEU A 10 2.20 71.69 -34.71
N LEU A 11 3.01 71.77 -33.66
CA LEU A 11 3.72 70.62 -33.12
C LEU A 11 2.73 69.79 -32.28
N LEU A 12 2.18 68.73 -32.87
CA LEU A 12 1.38 67.73 -32.17
C LEU A 12 2.31 66.89 -31.31
N THR A 13 2.42 67.22 -30.02
CA THR A 13 3.09 66.37 -29.03
C THR A 13 2.16 65.19 -28.73
N SER A 14 2.48 64.03 -29.30
CA SER A 14 1.82 62.76 -28.97
C SER A 14 2.07 62.44 -27.49
N PHE A 15 1.06 62.69 -26.66
CA PHE A 15 1.06 62.35 -25.24
C PHE A 15 0.86 60.83 -25.11
N SER A 16 1.96 60.07 -25.12
CA SER A 16 1.93 58.64 -24.85
C SER A 16 1.52 58.43 -23.39
N TRP A 17 0.25 58.09 -23.13
CA TRP A 17 -0.17 57.60 -21.82
C TRP A 17 0.57 56.30 -21.52
N GLN A 18 1.65 56.40 -20.74
CA GLN A 18 2.29 55.24 -20.14
C GLN A 18 1.34 54.71 -19.07
N ALA A 19 0.58 53.67 -19.41
CA ALA A 19 -0.19 52.89 -18.46
C ALA A 19 0.81 52.17 -17.53
N ASN A 20 1.06 52.75 -16.35
CA ASN A 20 1.81 52.06 -15.30
C ASN A 20 0.92 50.94 -14.77
N GLY A 21 1.21 49.69 -15.15
CA GLY A 21 0.58 48.53 -14.53
C GLY A 21 1.02 48.44 -13.07
N ALA A 22 0.07 48.61 -12.14
CA ALA A 22 0.35 48.40 -10.73
C ALA A 22 0.55 46.90 -10.48
N SER A 23 1.70 46.52 -9.93
CA SER A 23 1.99 45.15 -9.50
C SER A 23 2.19 45.11 -8.00
N VAL A 24 1.70 44.02 -7.39
CA VAL A 24 1.92 43.68 -5.99
C VAL A 24 2.54 42.30 -5.96
N SER A 25 3.67 42.17 -5.27
CA SER A 25 4.40 40.92 -5.09
C SER A 25 4.40 40.52 -3.62
N GLY A 26 4.44 39.22 -3.35
CA GLY A 26 4.53 38.63 -2.02
C GLY A 26 5.26 37.30 -2.04
N THR A 27 5.27 36.61 -0.91
CA THR A 27 5.92 35.31 -0.71
C THR A 27 4.90 34.24 -0.32
N ILE A 28 5.25 32.97 -0.55
CA ILE A 28 4.51 31.79 -0.10
C ILE A 28 5.44 31.00 0.80
N ASP A 29 5.01 30.72 2.02
CA ASP A 29 5.73 29.83 2.93
C ASP A 29 5.38 28.37 2.61
N VAL A 30 6.40 27.52 2.51
CA VAL A 30 6.26 26.09 2.19
C VAL A 30 6.93 25.26 3.29
N SER A 31 6.20 24.29 3.84
CA SER A 31 6.70 23.38 4.88
C SER A 31 6.25 21.94 4.66
N ILE A 32 7.03 20.99 5.19
CA ILE A 32 6.70 19.56 5.25
C ILE A 32 7.26 18.99 6.56
N ASN A 33 6.48 18.13 7.22
CA ASN A 33 6.93 17.35 8.37
C ASN A 33 7.14 15.90 7.93
N LEU A 34 8.38 15.42 8.01
CA LEU A 34 8.72 14.04 7.66
C LEU A 34 8.82 13.22 8.93
N VAL A 35 8.07 12.13 8.99
CA VAL A 35 8.10 11.13 10.08
C VAL A 35 8.53 9.78 9.52
N GLN A 36 9.03 8.91 10.39
CA GLN A 36 9.28 7.52 10.00
C GLN A 36 7.96 6.83 9.64
N GLY A 37 8.02 5.99 8.61
CA GLY A 37 6.90 5.21 8.14
C GLY A 37 7.33 4.27 7.01
N CYS A 38 6.36 3.49 6.57
CA CYS A 38 6.50 2.52 5.50
C CYS A 38 5.43 2.72 4.43
N VAL A 39 5.71 2.28 3.22
CA VAL A 39 4.77 2.15 2.12
C VAL A 39 4.53 0.65 1.95
N ILE A 40 3.28 0.21 2.13
CA ILE A 40 2.88 -1.20 2.07
C ILE A 40 1.98 -1.35 0.85
N ASN A 41 2.42 -2.10 -0.16
CA ASN A 41 1.68 -2.28 -1.41
C ASN A 41 1.24 -0.93 -2.04
N GLY A 42 2.11 0.08 -1.98
CA GLY A 42 1.82 1.44 -2.44
C GLY A 42 1.02 2.33 -1.47
N ASN A 43 0.59 1.82 -0.31
CA ASN A 43 -0.14 2.58 0.70
C ASN A 43 0.80 3.15 1.77
N ASN A 44 0.75 4.45 2.00
CA ASN A 44 1.52 5.10 3.06
C ASN A 44 0.99 4.71 4.45
N ALA A 45 1.88 4.20 5.29
CA ALA A 45 1.66 3.84 6.69
C ALA A 45 2.67 4.60 7.57
N VAL A 46 2.15 5.51 8.39
CA VAL A 46 2.91 6.20 9.45
C VAL A 46 2.47 5.67 10.81
N ASP A 47 3.08 6.15 11.89
CA ASP A 47 2.65 5.78 13.25
C ASP A 47 1.13 5.94 13.41
N THR A 48 0.51 4.99 14.12
CA THR A 48 -0.95 4.85 14.32
C THR A 48 -1.80 4.54 13.09
N ALA A 49 -1.21 4.32 11.91
CA ALA A 49 -1.96 3.87 10.74
C ALA A 49 -2.66 2.52 11.01
N SER A 50 -3.90 2.39 10.50
CA SER A 50 -4.72 1.19 10.65
C SER A 50 -5.54 0.94 9.37
N GLY A 51 -6.06 -0.28 9.21
CA GLY A 51 -6.85 -0.65 8.04
C GLY A 51 -6.05 -0.76 6.73
N ILE A 52 -4.72 -0.86 6.82
CA ILE A 52 -3.84 -1.06 5.66
C ILE A 52 -4.01 -2.50 5.14
N GLY A 53 -4.27 -2.64 3.84
CA GLY A 53 -4.35 -3.94 3.17
C GLY A 53 -2.96 -4.52 2.91
N PHE A 54 -2.63 -5.62 3.60
CA PHE A 54 -1.36 -6.32 3.42
C PHE A 54 -1.35 -7.26 2.22
N GLY A 55 -2.50 -7.67 1.72
CA GLY A 55 -2.61 -8.47 0.50
C GLY A 55 -3.88 -9.30 0.46
N LEU A 56 -4.01 -10.11 -0.58
CA LEU A 56 -5.07 -11.09 -0.76
C LEU A 56 -4.46 -12.48 -0.84
N LEU A 57 -5.00 -13.43 -0.06
CA LEU A 57 -4.77 -14.85 -0.23
C LEU A 57 -6.00 -15.46 -0.89
N ASP A 58 -5.89 -15.87 -2.14
CA ASP A 58 -6.97 -16.48 -2.90
C ASP A 58 -6.57 -17.89 -3.34
N PHE A 59 -7.35 -18.88 -2.91
CA PHE A 59 -7.17 -20.29 -3.28
C PHE A 59 -7.83 -20.62 -4.64
N GLY A 60 -8.64 -19.72 -5.19
CA GLY A 60 -9.38 -19.89 -6.43
C GLY A 60 -10.57 -20.85 -6.30
N ASP A 61 -11.17 -21.17 -7.46
CA ASP A 61 -12.26 -22.14 -7.53
C ASP A 61 -11.74 -23.58 -7.44
N VAL A 62 -12.15 -24.29 -6.39
CA VAL A 62 -11.87 -25.72 -6.19
C VAL A 62 -13.15 -26.52 -6.00
N PRO A 63 -13.21 -27.78 -6.49
CA PRO A 63 -14.31 -28.67 -6.16
C PRO A 63 -14.45 -28.82 -4.65
N ALA A 64 -15.69 -28.90 -4.14
CA ALA A 64 -15.95 -29.12 -2.71
C ALA A 64 -15.48 -30.50 -2.18
N ILE A 65 -14.88 -31.30 -3.06
CA ILE A 65 -14.19 -32.57 -2.79
C ILE A 65 -12.71 -32.45 -3.18
N PHE A 66 -11.91 -31.79 -2.35
CA PHE A 66 -10.48 -31.62 -2.55
C PHE A 66 -9.71 -32.08 -1.32
N THR A 67 -8.42 -32.41 -1.47
CA THR A 67 -7.55 -32.79 -0.34
C THR A 67 -6.64 -31.64 0.07
N GLU A 68 -6.00 -31.01 -0.89
CA GLU A 68 -5.10 -29.88 -0.69
C GLU A 68 -5.29 -28.87 -1.81
N GLN A 69 -5.21 -27.59 -1.50
CA GLN A 69 -5.17 -26.51 -2.48
C GLN A 69 -4.14 -25.46 -2.07
N ASP A 70 -3.32 -25.09 -3.03
CA ASP A 70 -2.15 -24.25 -2.84
C ASP A 70 -2.43 -22.80 -3.27
N ALA A 71 -1.92 -21.83 -2.50
CA ALA A 71 -2.03 -20.40 -2.84
C ALA A 71 -0.80 -19.62 -2.36
N VAL A 72 -0.74 -18.34 -2.74
CA VAL A 72 0.30 -17.38 -2.34
C VAL A 72 -0.39 -16.05 -2.05
N VAL A 73 0.07 -15.34 -1.02
CA VAL A 73 -0.40 -13.97 -0.74
C VAL A 73 0.06 -13.02 -1.84
N ASN A 74 -0.85 -12.20 -2.34
CA ASN A 74 -0.57 -11.19 -3.36
C ASN A 74 -0.82 -9.78 -2.82
N GLY A 75 0.24 -8.96 -2.78
CA GLY A 75 0.22 -7.55 -2.40
C GLY A 75 0.00 -6.57 -3.57
N GLY A 76 -0.23 -7.04 -4.79
CA GLY A 76 -0.64 -6.22 -5.93
C GLY A 76 0.41 -5.98 -7.02
N SER A 77 1.69 -6.34 -6.81
CA SER A 77 2.74 -6.15 -7.84
C SER A 77 3.31 -7.44 -8.46
N ALA A 78 3.07 -8.64 -7.90
CA ALA A 78 3.16 -9.95 -8.57
C ALA A 78 2.93 -11.09 -7.57
N THR A 79 3.78 -11.16 -6.53
CA THR A 79 3.78 -12.16 -5.46
C THR A 79 4.29 -11.50 -4.16
N GLY A 80 3.64 -11.80 -3.05
CA GLY A 80 4.04 -11.29 -1.74
C GLY A 80 3.62 -9.85 -1.45
N ILE A 81 4.01 -9.38 -0.27
CA ILE A 81 3.69 -8.08 0.31
C ILE A 81 4.90 -7.17 0.11
N GLU A 82 4.72 -6.08 -0.62
CA GLU A 82 5.80 -5.12 -0.88
C GLU A 82 5.86 -4.09 0.27
N VAL A 83 7.03 -3.96 0.89
CA VAL A 83 7.27 -3.05 2.00
C VAL A 83 8.45 -2.15 1.66
N LEU A 84 8.25 -0.84 1.74
CA LEU A 84 9.30 0.17 1.58
C LEU A 84 9.28 1.13 2.76
N CYS A 85 10.29 1.10 3.62
CA CYS A 85 10.34 1.98 4.79
C CYS A 85 11.33 3.13 4.65
N SER A 86 11.19 4.10 5.55
CA SER A 86 12.11 5.23 5.70
C SER A 86 13.54 4.75 6.00
N ASN A 87 14.55 5.54 5.64
CA ASN A 87 15.94 5.21 5.93
C ASN A 87 16.20 5.03 7.44
N GLY A 88 16.89 3.96 7.83
CA GLY A 88 17.19 3.59 9.22
C GLY A 88 16.08 2.80 9.93
N VAL A 89 15.02 2.42 9.22
CA VAL A 89 13.90 1.64 9.76
C VAL A 89 14.16 0.15 9.56
N THR A 90 14.02 -0.66 10.61
CA THR A 90 14.11 -2.13 10.55
C THR A 90 12.77 -2.75 10.95
N PRO A 91 11.85 -2.94 9.99
CA PRO A 91 10.49 -3.35 10.31
C PRO A 91 10.39 -4.85 10.58
N THR A 92 9.48 -5.23 11.47
CA THR A 92 9.10 -6.62 11.75
C THR A 92 7.64 -6.83 11.42
N PHE A 93 7.37 -7.78 10.53
CA PHE A 93 6.02 -8.23 10.21
C PHE A 93 5.60 -9.31 11.18
N THR A 94 4.39 -9.23 11.71
CA THR A 94 3.85 -10.19 12.67
C THR A 94 2.47 -10.64 12.21
N LEU A 95 2.27 -11.96 12.14
CA LEU A 95 0.94 -12.55 11.97
C LEU A 95 0.19 -12.48 13.30
N GLY A 96 -1.05 -12.00 13.25
CA GLY A 96 -2.00 -12.11 14.34
C GLY A 96 -2.88 -13.36 14.19
N THR A 97 -4.12 -13.25 14.62
CA THR A 97 -5.15 -14.31 14.52
C THR A 97 -6.07 -14.08 13.31
N GLY A 98 -6.57 -15.18 12.74
CA GLY A 98 -7.76 -15.19 11.89
C GLY A 98 -9.05 -15.12 12.70
N LEU A 99 -10.19 -14.98 12.02
CA LEU A 99 -11.51 -14.87 12.65
C LEU A 99 -12.00 -16.21 13.21
N TYR A 100 -11.54 -17.33 12.64
CA TYR A 100 -12.10 -18.65 12.90
C TYR A 100 -11.10 -19.69 13.40
N ASP A 101 -9.88 -19.29 13.76
CA ASP A 101 -8.76 -20.16 14.16
C ASP A 101 -9.15 -21.21 15.22
N GLY A 102 -10.01 -20.82 16.18
CA GLY A 102 -10.49 -21.71 17.24
C GLY A 102 -11.42 -22.85 16.79
N SER A 103 -11.77 -22.90 15.50
CA SER A 103 -12.66 -23.92 14.91
C SER A 103 -11.90 -25.11 14.31
N VAL A 104 -10.56 -25.03 14.25
CA VAL A 104 -9.67 -26.05 13.70
C VAL A 104 -8.55 -26.40 14.68
N ALA A 105 -7.62 -27.28 14.29
CA ALA A 105 -6.50 -27.64 15.14
C ALA A 105 -5.61 -26.42 15.47
N ALA A 106 -5.06 -26.40 16.69
CA ALA A 106 -4.16 -25.34 17.12
C ALA A 106 -2.95 -25.21 16.19
N GLY A 107 -2.59 -23.97 15.86
CA GLY A 107 -1.52 -23.67 14.91
C GLY A 107 -1.98 -23.58 13.45
N SER A 108 -3.26 -23.77 13.17
CA SER A 108 -3.84 -23.53 11.84
C SER A 108 -4.76 -22.31 11.85
N TYR A 109 -5.12 -21.85 10.65
CA TYR A 109 -6.15 -20.84 10.42
C TYR A 109 -7.37 -21.51 9.77
N ALA A 110 -8.51 -20.83 9.78
CA ALA A 110 -9.73 -21.37 9.18
C ALA A 110 -10.53 -20.32 8.42
N MET A 111 -11.04 -20.69 7.26
CA MET A 111 -12.03 -19.90 6.52
C MET A 111 -13.42 -20.50 6.69
N SER A 112 -14.45 -19.66 6.74
CA SER A 112 -15.83 -20.08 6.98
C SER A 112 -16.79 -19.61 5.90
N ASN A 113 -17.79 -20.42 5.60
CA ASN A 113 -18.98 -20.03 4.84
C ASN A 113 -20.18 -19.68 5.76
N GLY A 114 -19.95 -19.60 7.07
CA GLY A 114 -20.96 -19.36 8.11
C GLY A 114 -21.56 -20.62 8.72
N SER A 115 -21.32 -21.81 8.17
CA SER A 115 -21.81 -23.10 8.71
C SER A 115 -20.69 -24.13 8.89
N GLU A 116 -19.73 -24.13 7.99
CA GLU A 116 -18.57 -25.02 7.97
C GLU A 116 -17.26 -24.22 7.97
N TYR A 117 -16.17 -24.92 8.22
CA TYR A 117 -14.81 -24.37 8.25
C TYR A 117 -13.89 -25.19 7.37
N ILE A 118 -12.98 -24.51 6.66
CA ILE A 118 -11.88 -25.13 5.92
C ILE A 118 -10.57 -24.68 6.56
N GLU A 119 -9.76 -25.64 6.97
CA GLU A 119 -8.44 -25.39 7.54
C GLU A 119 -7.47 -24.92 6.45
N TYR A 120 -6.62 -23.95 6.78
CA TYR A 120 -5.45 -23.63 5.98
C TYR A 120 -4.24 -23.28 6.85
N LYS A 121 -3.06 -23.40 6.26
CA LYS A 121 -1.76 -23.11 6.90
C LYS A 121 -0.97 -22.13 6.05
N LEU A 122 -0.14 -21.32 6.71
CA LEU A 122 0.77 -20.38 6.09
C LEU A 122 2.22 -20.83 6.26
N PHE A 123 3.06 -20.47 5.29
CA PHE A 123 4.47 -20.87 5.20
C PHE A 123 5.33 -19.72 4.67
N THR A 124 6.60 -19.71 5.06
CA THR A 124 7.59 -18.70 4.63
C THR A 124 8.49 -19.17 3.49
N ASP A 125 8.28 -20.38 2.98
CA ASP A 125 8.99 -20.95 1.84
C ASP A 125 8.03 -21.55 0.82
N SER A 126 8.43 -21.52 -0.45
CA SER A 126 7.63 -21.97 -1.59
C SER A 126 7.35 -23.47 -1.58
N ASP A 127 8.22 -24.27 -0.96
CA ASP A 127 8.03 -25.71 -0.80
C ASP A 127 7.09 -26.06 0.36
N ARG A 128 6.69 -25.05 1.16
CA ARG A 128 5.75 -25.16 2.30
C ARG A 128 6.25 -26.11 3.39
N ASN A 129 7.54 -26.02 3.72
CA ASN A 129 8.16 -26.82 4.79
C ASN A 129 8.21 -26.07 6.14
N THR A 130 8.23 -24.75 6.11
CA THR A 130 8.40 -23.86 7.26
C THR A 130 7.09 -23.16 7.55
N GLN A 131 6.25 -23.81 8.36
CA GLN A 131 4.97 -23.24 8.78
C GLN A 131 5.20 -22.00 9.65
N ILE A 132 4.44 -20.94 9.38
CA ILE A 132 4.33 -19.77 10.25
C ILE A 132 2.91 -19.71 10.81
N VAL A 133 2.82 -19.54 12.13
CA VAL A 133 1.56 -19.56 12.89
C VAL A 133 1.30 -18.20 13.52
N GLN A 134 0.22 -18.08 14.29
CA GLN A 134 -0.12 -16.87 15.01
C GLN A 134 1.05 -16.40 15.90
N ASN A 135 1.29 -15.08 15.93
CA ASN A 135 2.45 -14.41 16.54
C ASN A 135 3.81 -14.76 15.90
N GLY A 136 3.83 -15.54 14.81
CA GLY A 136 5.01 -15.74 13.99
C GLY A 136 5.43 -14.43 13.34
N THR A 137 6.74 -14.23 13.22
CA THR A 137 7.32 -12.99 12.68
C THR A 137 8.17 -13.24 11.44
N VAL A 138 8.18 -12.25 10.54
CA VAL A 138 9.13 -12.15 9.44
C VAL A 138 9.88 -10.85 9.62
N ALA A 139 11.19 -10.95 9.91
CA ALA A 139 12.06 -9.79 10.02
C ALA A 139 12.49 -9.33 8.63
N LEU A 140 12.33 -8.05 8.35
CA LEU A 140 12.93 -7.41 7.20
C LEU A 140 14.27 -6.78 7.60
N THR A 141 15.12 -6.54 6.61
CA THR A 141 16.40 -5.88 6.84
C THR A 141 16.21 -4.36 6.98
N GLU A 142 17.19 -3.69 7.60
CA GLU A 142 17.19 -2.24 7.71
C GLU A 142 17.12 -1.58 6.33
N PHE A 143 16.19 -0.65 6.16
CA PHE A 143 16.09 0.14 4.93
C PHE A 143 17.18 1.21 4.92
N THR A 144 18.10 1.10 3.98
CA THR A 144 19.17 2.10 3.73
C THR A 144 19.03 2.80 2.37
N THR A 145 18.07 2.35 1.56
CA THR A 145 17.79 2.86 0.21
C THR A 145 16.29 2.88 -0.04
N ALA A 146 15.85 3.50 -1.14
CA ALA A 146 14.44 3.52 -1.56
C ALA A 146 14.02 2.23 -2.29
N THR A 147 14.60 1.08 -1.93
CA THR A 147 14.31 -0.22 -2.55
C THR A 147 13.36 -1.00 -1.67
N ALA A 148 12.23 -1.44 -2.21
CA ALA A 148 11.29 -2.25 -1.47
C ALA A 148 11.86 -3.65 -1.16
N GLN A 149 11.42 -4.22 -0.04
CA GLN A 149 11.61 -5.62 0.31
C GLN A 149 10.26 -6.33 0.22
N THR A 150 10.28 -7.60 -0.15
CA THR A 150 9.06 -8.41 -0.31
C THR A 150 8.97 -9.45 0.78
N ILE A 151 7.80 -9.53 1.43
CA ILE A 151 7.46 -10.63 2.32
C ILE A 151 6.64 -11.64 1.51
N GLU A 152 7.17 -12.83 1.31
CA GLU A 152 6.45 -13.91 0.63
C GLU A 152 5.79 -14.83 1.67
N LEU A 153 4.49 -15.06 1.50
CA LEU A 153 3.71 -15.99 2.29
C LEU A 153 3.01 -16.97 1.36
N PHE A 154 3.27 -18.24 1.58
CA PHE A 154 2.68 -19.36 0.85
C PHE A 154 1.62 -20.00 1.71
N ALA A 155 0.59 -20.57 1.11
CA ALA A 155 -0.48 -21.21 1.85
C ALA A 155 -0.87 -22.55 1.25
N LYS A 156 -1.47 -23.38 2.10
CA LYS A 156 -2.14 -24.63 1.72
C LYS A 156 -3.43 -24.80 2.52
N ALA A 157 -4.55 -24.97 1.83
CA ALA A 157 -5.84 -25.32 2.39
C ALA A 157 -6.05 -26.82 2.35
N TYR A 158 -6.80 -27.36 3.31
CA TYR A 158 -7.06 -28.79 3.46
C TYR A 158 -8.57 -29.07 3.51
N GLY A 159 -9.03 -29.98 2.65
CA GLY A 159 -10.43 -30.34 2.50
C GLY A 159 -10.67 -31.84 2.56
N THR A 160 -11.95 -32.23 2.58
CA THR A 160 -12.36 -33.61 2.35
C THR A 160 -13.63 -33.65 1.49
N SER A 161 -14.78 -33.39 2.13
CA SER A 161 -16.09 -33.25 1.49
C SER A 161 -16.84 -32.16 2.23
N SER A 162 -16.85 -30.96 1.64
CA SER A 162 -17.45 -29.77 2.22
C SER A 162 -18.66 -29.32 1.42
N THR A 163 -19.45 -28.42 1.97
CA THR A 163 -20.57 -27.81 1.26
C THR A 163 -20.07 -26.79 0.23
N ALA A 164 -20.58 -26.83 -1.01
CA ALA A 164 -20.21 -25.83 -2.01
C ALA A 164 -20.64 -24.43 -1.58
N GLY A 165 -19.74 -23.47 -1.68
CA GLY A 165 -19.98 -22.08 -1.30
C GLY A 165 -18.68 -21.29 -1.15
N SER A 166 -18.81 -20.00 -0.85
CA SER A 166 -17.66 -19.14 -0.59
C SER A 166 -17.24 -19.25 0.88
N TYR A 167 -15.97 -19.53 1.10
CA TYR A 167 -15.35 -19.53 2.42
C TYR A 167 -14.39 -18.34 2.51
N SER A 168 -14.45 -17.60 3.61
CA SER A 168 -13.58 -16.44 3.83
C SER A 168 -13.01 -16.41 5.24
N ASP A 169 -11.86 -15.78 5.41
CA ASP A 169 -11.24 -15.45 6.68
C ASP A 169 -10.63 -14.04 6.58
N THR A 170 -10.24 -13.47 7.72
CA THR A 170 -9.43 -12.24 7.77
C THR A 170 -8.40 -12.37 8.88
N ILE A 171 -7.13 -12.42 8.47
CA ILE A 171 -6.00 -12.48 9.40
C ILE A 171 -5.58 -11.06 9.76
N SER A 172 -5.49 -10.80 11.07
CA SER A 172 -4.87 -9.57 11.57
C SER A 172 -3.36 -9.60 11.36
N VAL A 173 -2.77 -8.46 10.99
CA VAL A 173 -1.33 -8.33 10.72
C VAL A 173 -0.83 -7.03 11.31
N THR A 174 0.38 -7.06 11.86
CA THR A 174 1.07 -5.87 12.37
C THR A 174 2.43 -5.74 11.70
N LEU A 175 2.77 -4.52 11.27
CA LEU A 175 4.13 -4.13 10.94
C LEU A 175 4.61 -3.14 12.00
N SER A 176 5.66 -3.49 12.75
CA SER A 176 6.24 -2.63 13.77
C SER A 176 7.64 -2.19 13.38
N TRP A 177 8.03 -0.98 13.76
CA TRP A 177 9.38 -0.44 13.57
C TRP A 177 9.80 0.52 14.68
#